data_AF-A0A820M3L9-F1
#
_entry.id   AF-A0A820M3L9-F1
#
_cell.length_a   1.000
_cell.length_b   1.000
_cell.length_c   1.000
_cell.angle_alpha   90.00
_cell.angle_beta   90.00
_cell.angle_gamma   90.00
#
_symmetry.space_group_name_H-M   'P 1'
#
loop_
_entity.id
_entity.type
_entity.pdbx_description
1 polymer ?
#
loop_
_entity_poly.entity_id
_entity_poly.type
_entity_poly.pdbx_seq_one_letter_code
_entity_poly.pdbx_strand_id
1 'polypeptide(L)'
;MISALCKTADMSVTVLPMALEVTRLFGGYFLSPANLPGYFSWLDALSYAKYTYVGLSLNELSGLELSCKGATSNATCIHNGETTLKSLGFDYIDIGGCVGTLLAFIIFCRCVAYLGVRFLKH
;
A
#
# COMPACT_ATOMS: atom_id res chain seq x y z
N MET A 1 -15.12 -4.89 8.73
CA MET A 1 -15.90 -3.79 8.12
C MET A 1 -16.87 -4.33 7.07
N ILE A 2 -16.40 -4.92 5.97
CA ILE A 2 -17.26 -5.37 4.85
C ILE A 2 -18.36 -6.34 5.32
N SER A 3 -18.01 -7.36 6.10
CA SER A 3 -19.01 -8.30 6.67
C SER A 3 -20.01 -7.64 7.63
N ALA A 4 -19.68 -6.49 8.23
CA ALA A 4 -20.59 -5.76 9.12
C ALA A 4 -21.49 -4.77 8.34
N LEU A 5 -21.18 -4.50 7.08
CA LEU A 5 -21.97 -3.62 6.20
C LEU A 5 -22.87 -4.41 5.25
N CYS A 6 -22.45 -5.61 4.86
CA CYS A 6 -23.21 -6.50 3.98
C CYS A 6 -24.31 -7.26 4.74
N LYS A 7 -25.49 -7.39 4.12
CA LYS A 7 -26.64 -8.11 4.71
C LYS A 7 -26.45 -9.64 4.75
N THR A 8 -25.62 -10.20 3.88
CA THR A 8 -25.38 -11.64 3.78
C THR A 8 -23.89 -11.94 3.63
N ALA A 9 -23.49 -13.14 4.05
CA ALA A 9 -22.11 -13.61 3.92
C ALA A 9 -21.68 -13.70 2.44
N ASP A 10 -22.57 -14.16 1.55
CA ASP A 10 -22.29 -14.29 0.12
C ASP A 10 -21.95 -12.94 -0.54
N MET A 11 -22.66 -11.87 -0.17
CA MET A 11 -22.36 -10.52 -0.64
C MET A 11 -20.99 -10.04 -0.12
N SER A 12 -20.64 -10.38 1.12
CA SER A 12 -19.36 -9.99 1.71
C SER A 12 -18.17 -10.62 0.98
N VAL A 13 -18.30 -11.91 0.63
CA VAL A 13 -17.24 -12.70 -0.01
C VAL A 13 -16.99 -12.24 -1.45
N THR A 14 -17.98 -11.66 -2.11
CA THR A 14 -17.83 -11.11 -3.47
C THR A 14 -17.28 -9.69 -3.48
N VAL A 15 -17.70 -8.84 -2.52
CA VAL A 15 -17.28 -7.43 -2.45
C VAL A 15 -15.86 -7.27 -1.90
N LEU A 16 -15.47 -8.11 -0.93
CA LEU A 16 -14.13 -8.07 -0.34
C LEU A 16 -12.99 -8.16 -1.38
N PRO A 17 -12.93 -9.17 -2.26
CA PRO A 17 -11.86 -9.29 -3.25
C PRO A 17 -11.85 -8.12 -4.23
N MET A 18 -13.01 -7.55 -4.61
CA MET A 18 -13.05 -6.35 -5.45
C MET A 18 -12.36 -5.16 -4.78
N ALA A 19 -12.63 -4.93 -3.50
CA ALA A 19 -11.97 -3.87 -2.74
C ALA A 19 -10.45 -4.12 -2.60
N LEU A 20 -10.05 -5.38 -2.37
CA LEU A 20 -8.64 -5.75 -2.26
C LEU A 20 -7.88 -5.52 -3.57
N GLU A 21 -8.46 -5.87 -4.72
CA GLU A 21 -7.83 -5.67 -6.03
C GLU A 21 -7.59 -4.17 -6.32
N VAL A 22 -8.50 -3.28 -5.93
CA VAL A 22 -8.26 -1.84 -6.03
C VAL A 22 -7.05 -1.43 -5.18
N THR A 23 -6.97 -1.88 -3.93
CA THR A 23 -5.80 -1.56 -3.08
C THR A 23 -4.50 -2.16 -3.61
N ARG A 24 -4.57 -3.33 -4.26
CA ARG A 24 -3.42 -3.98 -4.87
C ARG A 24 -2.89 -3.21 -6.07
N LEU A 25 -3.77 -2.73 -6.95
CA LEU A 25 -3.41 -1.96 -8.13
C LEU A 25 -2.67 -0.67 -7.75
N PHE A 26 -3.16 0.02 -6.73
CA PHE A 26 -2.55 1.22 -6.15
C PHE A 26 -1.63 0.90 -4.96
N GLY A 27 -1.09 -0.32 -4.89
CA GLY A 27 -0.29 -0.80 -3.77
C GLY A 27 1.17 -0.35 -3.78
N GLY A 28 1.57 0.56 -4.69
CA GLY A 28 2.96 1.02 -4.85
C GLY A 28 3.86 0.13 -5.72
N TYR A 29 3.47 -1.12 -5.98
CA TYR A 29 4.21 -2.04 -6.86
C TYR A 29 3.88 -1.86 -8.34
N PHE A 30 2.59 -1.88 -8.72
CA PHE A 30 2.17 -1.76 -10.12
C PHE A 30 2.23 -0.32 -10.64
N LEU A 31 1.89 0.64 -9.78
CA LEU A 31 2.16 2.06 -10.00
C LEU A 31 3.01 2.56 -8.85
N SER A 32 4.23 2.99 -9.17
CA SER A 32 5.03 3.73 -8.20
C SER A 32 4.45 5.14 -8.03
N PRO A 33 4.56 5.74 -6.84
CA PRO A 33 4.14 7.12 -6.57
C PRO A 33 4.71 8.13 -7.58
N ALA A 34 5.91 7.89 -8.10
CA ALA A 34 6.56 8.73 -9.11
C ALA A 34 5.84 8.74 -10.48
N ASN A 35 5.14 7.66 -10.83
CA ASN A 35 4.44 7.51 -12.11
C ASN A 35 2.92 7.68 -11.98
N LEU A 36 2.43 8.07 -10.80
CA LEU A 36 1.00 8.20 -10.54
C LEU A 36 0.43 9.52 -11.11
N PRO A 37 -0.61 9.48 -11.97
CA PRO A 37 -1.30 10.69 -12.40
C PRO A 37 -1.99 11.38 -11.22
N GLY A 38 -1.86 12.71 -11.11
CA GLY A 38 -2.40 13.49 -9.99
C GLY A 38 -3.89 13.25 -9.69
N TYR A 39 -4.71 12.97 -10.72
CA TYR A 39 -6.13 12.67 -10.58
C TYR A 39 -6.44 11.42 -9.73
N PHE A 40 -5.55 10.44 -9.68
CA PHE A 40 -5.73 9.21 -8.89
C PHE A 40 -5.04 9.24 -7.52
N SER A 41 -4.47 10.39 -7.12
CA SER A 41 -3.75 10.52 -5.84
C SER A 41 -4.61 10.18 -4.62
N TRP A 42 -5.92 10.40 -4.70
CA TRP A 42 -6.85 10.05 -3.61
C TRP A 42 -7.03 8.53 -3.46
N LEU A 43 -7.01 7.76 -4.56
CA LEU A 43 -7.06 6.29 -4.52
C LEU A 43 -5.75 5.71 -3.99
N ASP A 44 -4.63 6.29 -4.40
CA ASP A 44 -3.31 5.95 -3.87
C ASP A 44 -3.23 6.20 -2.36
N ALA A 45 -3.74 7.35 -1.89
CA ALA A 45 -3.80 7.67 -0.47
C ALA A 45 -4.69 6.71 0.34
N LEU A 46 -5.76 6.18 -0.28
CA LEU A 46 -6.70 5.24 0.36
C LEU A 46 -6.15 3.80 0.42
N SER A 47 -5.15 3.47 -0.39
CA SER A 47 -4.57 2.13 -0.43
C SER A 47 -3.72 1.85 0.82
N TYR A 48 -4.24 1.04 1.73
CA TYR A 48 -3.45 0.58 2.88
C TYR A 48 -2.24 -0.27 2.42
N ALA A 49 -2.37 -1.01 1.31
CA ALA A 49 -1.31 -1.85 0.77
C ALA A 49 -0.08 -1.04 0.35
N LYS A 50 -0.26 0.21 -0.10
CA LYS A 50 0.82 1.14 -0.39
C LYS A 50 1.72 1.37 0.81
N TYR A 51 1.14 1.75 1.96
CA TYR A 51 1.93 2.06 3.16
C TYR A 51 2.66 0.82 3.70
N THR A 52 2.05 -0.36 3.57
CA THR A 52 2.73 -1.63 3.87
C THR A 52 3.91 -1.86 2.93
N TYR A 53 3.71 -1.72 1.61
CA TYR A 53 4.76 -1.96 0.62
C TYR A 53 5.92 -0.97 0.75
N VAL A 54 5.61 0.31 0.96
CA VAL A 54 6.63 1.36 1.20
C VAL A 54 7.39 1.08 2.50
N GLY A 55 6.70 0.76 3.60
CA GLY A 55 7.36 0.40 4.87
C GLY A 55 8.27 -0.82 4.75
N LEU A 56 7.83 -1.88 4.06
CA LEU A 56 8.68 -3.05 3.79
C LEU A 56 9.87 -2.71 2.90
N SER A 57 9.64 -1.93 1.83
CA SER A 57 10.71 -1.54 0.92
C SER A 57 11.78 -0.73 1.64
N LEU A 58 11.39 0.21 2.50
CA LEU A 58 12.31 0.97 3.35
C LEU A 58 13.06 0.06 4.33
N ASN A 59 12.37 -0.90 4.96
CA ASN A 59 12.98 -1.83 5.91
C ASN A 59 14.04 -2.73 5.25
N GLU A 60 13.79 -3.22 4.04
CA GLU A 60 14.67 -4.17 3.36
C GLU A 60 15.79 -3.50 2.54
N LEU A 61 15.52 -2.35 1.93
CA LEU A 61 16.47 -1.69 1.03
C LEU A 61 17.33 -0.63 1.72
N SER A 62 16.97 -0.18 2.92
CA SER A 62 17.77 0.79 3.67
C SER A 62 19.11 0.17 4.08
N GLY A 63 20.22 0.76 3.60
CA GLY A 63 21.58 0.27 3.87
C GLY A 63 21.98 -0.98 3.09
N LEU A 64 21.18 -1.43 2.11
CA LEU A 64 21.51 -2.60 1.29
C LEU A 64 22.45 -2.21 0.13
N GLU A 65 23.61 -2.86 0.07
CA GLU A 65 24.52 -2.77 -1.08
C GLU A 65 24.27 -3.91 -2.07
N LEU A 66 24.05 -3.56 -3.33
CA LEU A 66 23.74 -4.49 -4.41
C LEU A 66 24.96 -4.66 -5.31
N SER A 67 25.46 -5.89 -5.41
CA SER A 67 26.58 -6.23 -6.29
C SER A 67 26.08 -6.79 -7.63
N CYS A 68 26.29 -6.05 -8.71
CA CYS A 68 25.99 -6.52 -10.07
C CYS A 68 27.07 -7.48 -10.56
N LYS A 69 26.89 -8.78 -10.33
CA LYS A 69 27.72 -9.80 -10.99
C LYS A 69 27.24 -10.00 -12.44
N GLY A 70 28.07 -9.61 -13.41
CA GLY A 70 27.90 -9.97 -14.82
C GLY A 70 27.22 -8.93 -15.72
N ALA A 71 27.16 -7.65 -15.33
CA ALA A 71 26.66 -6.58 -16.19
C ALA A 71 27.67 -6.25 -17.30
N THR A 72 27.68 -7.04 -18.37
CA THR A 72 28.31 -6.69 -19.64
C THR A 72 27.40 -5.68 -20.34
N SER A 73 27.88 -4.44 -20.50
CA SER A 73 27.25 -3.30 -21.19
C SER A 73 26.10 -2.59 -20.47
N ASN A 74 26.30 -1.28 -20.17
CA ASN A 74 25.36 -0.14 -20.04
C ASN A 74 23.90 -0.31 -19.54
N ALA A 75 23.49 -1.46 -19.01
CA ALA A 75 22.28 -1.59 -18.24
C ALA A 75 22.51 -0.87 -16.90
N THR A 76 21.58 -0.01 -16.51
CA THR A 76 21.59 0.78 -15.26
C THR A 76 21.69 -0.16 -14.05
N CYS A 77 22.92 -0.53 -13.69
CA CYS A 77 23.20 -1.32 -12.50
C CYS A 77 22.92 -0.42 -11.29
N ILE A 78 21.93 -0.80 -10.49
CA ILE A 78 21.63 -0.13 -9.25
C ILE A 78 22.53 -0.74 -8.18
N HIS A 79 23.48 0.07 -7.69
CA HIS A 79 24.48 -0.37 -6.71
C HIS A 79 23.98 -0.31 -5.26
N ASN A 80 22.94 0.48 -4.95
CA ASN A 80 22.46 0.70 -3.59
C ASN A 80 20.93 0.60 -3.52
N GLY A 81 20.40 0.09 -2.41
CA GLY A 81 18.96 0.07 -2.15
C GLY A 81 18.35 1.47 -2.07
N GLU A 82 19.10 2.47 -1.58
CA GLU A 82 18.65 3.87 -1.48
C GLU A 82 18.35 4.50 -2.85
N THR A 83 19.14 4.20 -3.88
CA THR A 83 18.88 4.73 -5.23
C THR A 83 17.66 4.05 -5.85
N THR A 84 17.38 2.79 -5.48
CA THR A 84 16.12 2.11 -5.84
C THR A 84 14.92 2.78 -5.17
N LEU A 85 15.01 3.05 -3.87
CA LEU A 85 13.95 3.73 -3.10
C LEU A 85 13.62 5.12 -3.67
N LYS A 86 14.66 5.89 -4.05
CA LYS A 86 14.49 7.20 -4.68
C LYS A 86 13.87 7.11 -6.07
N SER A 87 14.28 6.15 -6.89
CA SER A 87 13.70 5.91 -8.22
C SER A 87 12.20 5.57 -8.16
N LEU A 88 11.78 4.87 -7.11
CA LEU A 88 10.38 4.52 -6.87
C LEU A 88 9.58 5.66 -6.21
N GLY A 89 10.26 6.67 -5.66
CA GLY A 89 9.61 7.78 -4.96
C GLY A 89 9.09 7.42 -3.57
N PHE A 90 9.76 6.52 -2.86
CA PHE A 90 9.35 6.05 -1.52
C PHE A 90 9.90 6.89 -0.35
N ASP A 91 10.62 7.97 -0.66
CA ASP A 91 11.28 8.87 0.32
C ASP A 91 10.32 9.87 1.01
N TYR A 92 9.02 9.78 0.75
CA TYR A 92 8.04 10.75 1.27
C TYR A 92 7.57 10.45 2.70
N ILE A 93 7.81 9.25 3.21
CA ILE A 93 7.32 8.79 4.52
C ILE A 93 8.34 7.85 5.16
N ASP A 94 8.54 7.99 6.47
CA ASP A 94 9.37 7.10 7.26
C ASP A 94 8.63 5.79 7.61
N ILE A 95 9.38 4.74 7.97
CA ILE A 95 8.83 3.47 8.46
C ILE A 95 7.84 3.72 9.61
N GLY A 96 8.16 4.63 10.53
CA GLY A 96 7.26 5.00 11.63
C GLY A 96 5.95 5.65 11.16
N GLY A 97 6.01 6.47 10.12
CA GLY A 97 4.84 7.08 9.49
C GLY A 97 3.95 6.06 8.79
N CYS A 98 4.53 5.06 8.11
CA CYS A 98 3.81 3.94 7.53
C CYS A 98 3.05 3.14 8.60
N VAL A 99 3.72 2.79 9.70
CA VAL A 99 3.10 2.07 10.82
C VAL A 99 1.95 2.88 11.42
N GLY A 100 2.17 4.17 11.68
CA GLY A 100 1.13 5.06 12.21
C GLY A 100 -0.10 5.15 11.30
N THR A 101 0.11 5.25 9.99
CA THR A 101 -0.97 5.32 9.01
C THR A 101 -1.76 4.01 8.93
N LEU A 102 -1.08 2.87 8.99
CA LEU A 102 -1.73 1.55 9.04
C LEU A 102 -2.57 1.37 10.31
N LEU A 103 -2.07 1.80 11.47
CA LEU A 103 -2.83 1.79 12.72
C LEU A 103 -4.07 2.69 12.63
N ALA A 104 -3.94 3.89 12.05
CA ALA A 104 -5.07 4.77 11.80
C ALA A 104 -6.12 4.10 10.89
N PHE A 105 -5.69 3.36 9.87
CA PHE A 105 -6.59 2.62 8.97
C PHE A 105 -7.33 1.49 9.70
N ILE A 106 -6.68 0.79 10.63
CA ILE A 106 -7.31 -0.23 11.49
C ILE A 106 -8.37 0.41 12.37
N ILE A 107 -8.04 1.52 13.03
CA ILE A 107 -8.99 2.26 13.88
C ILE A 107 -10.19 2.72 13.04
N PHE A 108 -9.94 3.31 11.87
CA PHE A 108 -10.98 3.72 10.93
C PHE A 108 -11.90 2.55 10.55
N CYS A 109 -11.33 1.41 10.11
CA CYS A 109 -12.09 0.22 9.75
C CYS A 109 -12.93 -0.32 10.93
N ARG A 110 -12.41 -0.22 12.16
CA ARG A 110 -13.11 -0.62 13.39
C ARG A 110 -14.26 0.33 13.72
N CYS A 111 -14.03 1.65 13.60
CA CYS A 111 -15.08 2.66 13.78
C CYS A 111 -16.20 2.46 12.77
N VAL A 112 -15.90 2.30 11.48
CA VAL A 112 -16.92 2.05 10.44
C VAL A 112 -17.66 0.75 10.70
N ALA A 113 -16.96 -0.32 11.11
CA ALA A 113 -17.62 -1.57 11.47
C ALA A 113 -18.56 -1.40 12.67
N TYR A 114 -18.15 -0.67 13.71
CA TYR A 114 -18.97 -0.38 14.88
C TYR A 114 -20.21 0.45 14.51
N LEU A 115 -20.04 1.49 13.69
CA LEU A 115 -21.15 2.29 13.16
C LEU A 115 -22.10 1.44 12.31
N GLY A 116 -21.54 0.55 11.47
CA GLY A 116 -22.30 -0.42 10.69
C GLY A 116 -23.20 -1.28 11.58
N VAL A 117 -22.63 -1.97 12.57
CA VAL A 117 -23.41 -2.81 13.50
C VAL A 117 -24.43 -2.00 14.31
N ARG A 118 -24.09 -0.76 14.70
CA ARG A 118 -24.95 0.07 15.55
C ARG A 118 -26.14 0.67 14.79
N PHE A 119 -25.95 1.09 13.55
CA PHE A 119 -26.96 1.79 12.75
C PHE A 119 -27.68 0.87 11.73
N LEU A 120 -27.02 -0.19 11.24
CA LEU A 120 -27.68 -1.23 10.47
C LEU A 120 -28.39 -2.17 11.44
N LYS A 121 -29.60 -1.75 11.83
CA LYS A 121 -30.57 -2.65 12.45
C LYS A 121 -31.01 -3.65 11.37
N HIS A 122 -30.50 -4.87 11.44
CA HIS A 122 -31.05 -5.99 10.68
C HIS A 122 -32.47 -6.32 11.16
#